data_AF-A0A2V8LKC5-F1
#
_entry.id   AF-A0A2V8LKC5-F1
#
_cell.length_a   1.000
_cell.length_b   1.000
_cell.length_c   1.000
_cell.angle_alpha   90.00
_cell.angle_beta   90.00
_cell.angle_gamma   90.00
#
_symmetry.space_group_name_H-M   'P 1'
#
loop_
_entity.id
_entity.type
_entity.pdbx_description
1 polymer ?
#
loop_
_entity_poly.entity_id
_entity_poly.type
_entity_poly.pdbx_seq_one_letter_code
_entity_poly.pdbx_strand_id
1 'polypeptide(L)'
;IYATFLSALGFNDEARAQLTDEVKKTADTDHDAAYWLASAYAMEGEREDALKWLRRAIELGNENKHWFERDKNWDSLRDDPEYQEIIGSIHTPFSGDPDPDSRTNE
;
A
#
# COMPACT_ATOMS: atom_id res chain seq x y z
N ILE A 1 10.97 22.75 0.14
CA ILE A 1 11.64 22.26 -1.09
C ILE A 1 12.44 21.03 -0.71
N TYR A 2 11.97 19.84 -1.08
CA TYR A 2 12.71 18.57 -1.13
C TYR A 2 13.43 18.03 0.12
N ALA A 3 13.39 18.67 1.30
CA ALA A 3 14.42 18.47 2.34
C ALA A 3 14.74 17.00 2.69
N THR A 4 13.79 16.10 2.50
CA THR A 4 13.91 14.67 2.82
C THR A 4 13.25 13.76 1.77
N PHE A 5 13.13 14.18 0.51
CA PHE A 5 12.45 13.35 -0.51
C PHE A 5 13.18 12.01 -0.74
N LEU A 6 14.50 11.95 -0.52
CA LEU A 6 15.33 10.80 -0.90
C LEU A 6 16.63 10.58 -0.10
N SER A 7 16.98 11.37 0.92
CA SER A 7 18.25 11.17 1.67
C SER A 7 18.19 10.04 2.70
N ALA A 8 17.63 8.89 2.31
CA ALA A 8 18.13 7.57 2.68
C ALA A 8 17.22 6.53 2.03
N LEU A 9 17.69 5.88 0.97
CA LEU A 9 17.32 4.50 0.61
C LEU A 9 17.76 3.53 1.73
N GLY A 10 17.36 3.82 2.96
CA GLY A 10 17.95 3.32 4.20
C GLY A 10 17.22 3.92 5.40
N PHE A 11 15.99 3.48 5.60
CA PHE A 11 15.40 3.18 6.91
C PHE A 11 16.21 3.68 8.10
N ASN A 12 16.10 4.97 8.42
CA ASN A 12 16.65 5.50 9.65
C ASN A 12 15.51 5.71 10.64
N ASP A 13 15.80 5.35 11.87
CA ASP A 13 15.06 5.61 13.11
C ASP A 13 14.30 6.95 13.13
N GLU A 14 14.88 7.98 12.50
CA GLU A 14 14.32 9.33 12.39
C GLU A 14 13.07 9.45 11.50
N ALA A 15 12.93 8.63 10.46
CA ALA A 15 11.70 8.61 9.65
C ALA A 15 10.49 8.18 10.51
N ARG A 16 10.72 7.34 11.52
CA ARG A 16 9.71 6.90 12.51
C ARG A 16 9.25 8.05 13.40
N ALA A 17 10.18 8.91 13.82
CA ALA A 17 9.86 10.11 14.59
C ALA A 17 9.04 11.14 13.78
N GLN A 18 9.06 11.03 12.45
CA GLN A 18 8.31 11.90 11.55
C GLN A 18 7.00 11.31 11.03
N LEU A 19 6.56 10.13 11.51
CA LEU A 19 5.22 9.55 11.30
C LEU A 19 4.12 10.38 12.01
N THR A 20 4.07 11.66 11.67
CA THR A 20 3.14 12.67 12.16
C THR A 20 1.87 12.66 11.31
N ASP A 21 0.81 13.28 11.80
CA ASP A 21 -0.43 13.48 11.03
C ASP A 21 -0.19 14.17 9.67
N GLU A 22 0.88 14.94 9.53
CA GLU A 22 1.26 15.58 8.26
C GLU A 22 1.68 14.55 7.20
N VAL A 23 2.47 13.54 7.57
CA VAL A 23 2.86 12.45 6.67
C VAL A 23 1.65 11.60 6.27
N LYS A 24 0.75 11.31 7.22
CA LYS A 24 -0.52 10.62 6.94
C LYS A 24 -1.38 11.40 5.94
N LYS A 25 -1.41 12.73 6.07
CA LYS A 25 -2.16 13.60 5.15
C LYS A 25 -1.55 13.63 3.75
N THR A 26 -0.23 13.60 3.63
CA THR A 26 0.44 13.48 2.33
C THR A 26 0.19 12.10 1.70
N ALA A 27 0.35 11.04 2.48
CA ALA A 27 0.07 9.66 2.07
C ALA A 27 -1.37 9.45 1.60
N ASP A 28 -2.34 10.22 2.10
CA ASP A 28 -3.72 10.13 1.64
C ASP A 28 -3.93 10.61 0.19
N THR A 29 -2.97 11.36 -0.36
CA THR A 29 -3.07 11.95 -1.71
C THR A 29 -1.95 11.51 -2.66
N ASP A 30 -0.94 10.80 -2.16
CA ASP A 30 0.24 10.37 -2.89
C ASP A 30 0.46 8.88 -2.71
N HIS A 31 0.39 8.13 -3.81
CA HIS A 31 0.44 6.68 -3.81
C HIS A 31 1.82 6.12 -3.43
N ASP A 32 2.89 6.88 -3.64
CA ASP A 32 4.22 6.49 -3.22
C ASP A 32 4.35 6.71 -1.71
N ALA A 33 3.94 7.87 -1.19
CA ALA A 33 3.95 8.15 0.24
C ALA A 33 3.09 7.16 1.05
N ALA A 34 1.92 6.77 0.54
CA ALA A 34 1.09 5.72 1.13
C ALA A 34 1.84 4.39 1.24
N TYR A 35 2.54 3.98 0.18
CA TYR A 35 3.28 2.73 0.15
C TYR A 35 4.49 2.73 1.12
N TRP A 36 5.21 3.86 1.18
CA TRP A 36 6.31 4.02 2.13
C TRP A 36 5.83 3.94 3.58
N LEU A 37 4.71 4.59 3.88
CA LEU A 37 4.06 4.55 5.18
C LEU A 37 3.63 3.12 5.55
N ALA A 38 3.03 2.41 4.59
CA ALA A 38 2.63 1.01 4.74
C ALA A 38 3.82 0.09 5.06
N SER A 39 4.93 0.27 4.35
CA SER A 39 6.16 -0.51 4.55
C SER A 39 6.80 -0.22 5.91
N ALA A 40 6.73 1.02 6.41
CA ALA A 40 7.19 1.38 7.74
C ALA A 40 6.42 0.62 8.83
N TYR A 41 5.08 0.60 8.73
CA TYR A 41 4.24 -0.17 9.67
C TYR A 41 4.49 -1.68 9.58
N ALA A 42 4.72 -2.22 8.37
CA ALA A 42 5.00 -3.65 8.19
C ALA A 42 6.28 -4.11 8.91
N MET A 43 7.33 -3.29 8.90
CA MET A 43 8.58 -3.59 9.60
C MET A 43 8.46 -3.46 11.12
N GLU A 44 7.64 -2.53 11.62
CA GLU A 44 7.37 -2.39 13.05
C GLU A 44 6.46 -3.52 13.57
N GLY A 45 5.90 -4.35 12.68
CA GLY A 45 4.98 -5.43 13.01
C GLY A 45 3.53 -4.98 13.19
N GLU A 46 3.24 -3.72 12.91
CA GLU A 46 1.90 -3.11 12.98
C GLU A 46 1.08 -3.52 11.75
N ARG A 47 0.62 -4.77 11.74
CA ARG A 47 -0.11 -5.37 10.62
C ARG A 47 -1.27 -4.51 10.13
N GLU A 48 -2.14 -4.07 11.03
CA GLU A 48 -3.40 -3.41 10.66
C GLU A 48 -3.17 -2.09 9.91
N ASP A 49 -2.26 -1.25 10.43
CA ASP A 49 -1.91 0.01 9.77
C ASP A 49 -1.13 -0.23 8.47
N ALA A 50 -0.25 -1.24 8.42
CA ALA A 50 0.48 -1.59 7.20
C ALA A 50 -0.48 -1.91 6.04
N LEU A 51 -1.43 -2.82 6.27
CA LEU A 51 -2.39 -3.24 5.26
C LEU A 51 -3.33 -2.10 4.84
N LYS A 52 -3.77 -1.28 5.80
CA LYS A 52 -4.60 -0.10 5.54
C LYS A 52 -3.94 0.88 4.57
N TRP A 53 -2.68 1.22 4.81
CA TRP A 53 -1.95 2.17 3.95
C TRP A 53 -1.54 1.54 2.61
N LEU A 54 -1.28 0.23 2.57
CA LEU A 54 -1.03 -0.49 1.32
C LEU A 54 -2.26 -0.45 0.41
N ARG A 55 -3.44 -0.74 0.95
CA ARG A 55 -4.71 -0.61 0.21
C ARG A 55 -4.89 0.80 -0.32
N ARG A 56 -4.61 1.82 0.52
CA ARG A 56 -4.69 3.22 0.09
C ARG A 56 -3.74 3.54 -1.07
N ALA A 57 -2.51 3.04 -1.03
CA ALA A 57 -1.55 3.22 -2.13
C ALA A 57 -2.08 2.66 -3.45
N ILE A 58 -2.73 1.50 -3.41
CA ILE A 58 -3.31 0.84 -4.59
C ILE A 58 -4.55 1.58 -5.07
N GLU A 59 -5.44 2.02 -4.17
CA GLU A 59 -6.58 2.88 -4.50
C GLU A 59 -6.17 4.18 -5.20
N LEU A 60 -5.02 4.75 -4.81
CA LEU A 60 -4.43 5.94 -5.43
C LEU A 60 -3.77 5.66 -6.79
N GLY A 61 -3.72 4.39 -7.23
CA GLY A 61 -3.23 3.98 -8.54
C GLY A 61 -1.83 3.34 -8.56
N ASN A 62 -1.31 2.88 -7.40
CA ASN A 62 -0.02 2.18 -7.39
C ASN A 62 -0.15 0.75 -7.93
N GLU A 63 0.21 0.58 -9.20
CA GLU A 63 0.13 -0.72 -9.90
C GLU A 63 1.44 -1.54 -9.83
N ASN A 64 2.38 -1.17 -8.96
CA ASN A 64 3.71 -1.79 -8.86
C ASN A 64 3.70 -3.17 -8.17
N LYS A 65 2.77 -4.05 -8.53
CA LYS A 65 2.62 -5.41 -7.97
C LYS A 65 3.92 -6.20 -7.92
N HIS A 66 4.68 -6.21 -9.03
CA HIS A 66 5.96 -6.93 -9.11
C HIS A 66 7.00 -6.43 -8.11
N TRP A 67 6.94 -5.15 -7.73
CA TRP A 67 7.79 -4.60 -6.69
C TRP A 67 7.34 -5.08 -5.31
N PHE A 68 6.05 -4.99 -5.03
CA PHE A 68 5.47 -5.36 -3.74
C PHE A 68 5.74 -6.83 -3.39
N GLU A 69 5.58 -7.74 -4.35
CA GLU A 69 5.83 -9.17 -4.16
C GLU A 69 7.30 -9.49 -3.84
N ARG A 70 8.24 -8.61 -4.23
CA ARG A 70 9.68 -8.81 -4.04
C ARG A 70 10.27 -8.02 -2.89
N ASP A 71 9.53 -7.07 -2.34
CA ASP A 71 10.00 -6.23 -1.25
C ASP A 71 10.04 -7.03 0.06
N LYS A 72 11.20 -7.00 0.71
CA LYS A 72 11.48 -7.72 1.96
C LYS A 72 10.80 -7.09 3.18
N ASN A 73 10.38 -5.83 3.09
CA ASN A 73 9.63 -5.18 4.17
C ASN A 73 8.31 -5.91 4.45
N TRP A 74 7.79 -6.60 3.43
CA TRP A 74 6.56 -7.37 3.49
C TRP A 74 6.78 -8.85 3.81
N ASP A 75 8.02 -9.32 4.01
CA ASP A 75 8.29 -10.74 4.29
C ASP A 75 7.51 -11.24 5.52
N SER A 76 7.27 -10.39 6.52
CA SER A 76 6.48 -10.71 7.71
C SER A 76 4.98 -10.84 7.47
N LEU A 77 4.46 -10.14 6.45
CA LEU A 77 3.03 -10.08 6.11
C LEU A 77 2.71 -10.76 4.78
N ARG A 78 3.70 -11.36 4.09
CA ARG A 78 3.53 -11.95 2.76
C ARG A 78 2.59 -13.16 2.77
N ASP A 79 2.61 -13.91 3.86
CA ASP A 79 1.71 -15.04 4.10
C ASP A 79 0.34 -14.61 4.67
N ASP A 80 0.14 -13.31 4.92
CA ASP A 80 -1.14 -12.81 5.43
C ASP A 80 -2.20 -12.83 4.30
N PRO A 81 -3.38 -13.42 4.55
CA PRO A 81 -4.42 -13.53 3.54
C PRO A 81 -4.93 -12.15 3.07
N GLU A 82 -4.95 -11.14 3.93
CA GLU A 82 -5.39 -9.78 3.55
C GLU A 82 -4.34 -9.08 2.70
N TYR A 83 -3.03 -9.30 2.96
CA TYR A 83 -1.97 -8.83 2.07
C TYR A 83 -2.13 -9.42 0.66
N GLN A 84 -2.38 -10.73 0.55
CA GLN A 84 -2.55 -11.37 -0.75
C GLN A 84 -3.81 -10.89 -1.49
N GLU A 85 -4.90 -10.63 -0.79
CA GLU A 85 -6.12 -10.04 -1.35
C GLU A 85 -5.86 -8.63 -1.91
N ILE A 86 -5.18 -7.79 -1.15
CA ILE A 86 -4.81 -6.43 -1.54
C ILE A 86 -3.91 -6.44 -2.79
N ILE A 87 -2.86 -7.25 -2.80
CA ILE A 87 -1.96 -7.38 -3.96
C ILE A 87 -2.65 -8.03 -5.17
N GLY A 88 -3.56 -8.96 -4.93
CA GLY A 88 -4.41 -9.57 -5.96
C GLY A 88 -5.31 -8.55 -6.65
N SER A 89 -5.78 -7.55 -5.91
CA SER A 89 -6.64 -6.48 -6.43
C SER A 89 -5.96 -5.57 -7.45
N ILE A 90 -4.62 -5.51 -7.47
CA ILE A 90 -3.85 -4.68 -8.42
C ILE A 90 -4.04 -5.14 -9.88
N HIS A 91 -4.54 -6.36 -10.13
CA HIS A 91 -4.66 -6.90 -11.49
C HIS A 91 -6.07 -6.88 -12.08
N THR A 92 -7.03 -6.30 -11.37
CA THR A 92 -8.38 -6.16 -11.90
C THR A 92 -8.90 -4.82 -11.42
N PRO A 93 -9.33 -3.90 -12.31
CA PRO A 93 -10.26 -2.89 -11.84
C PRO A 93 -11.36 -3.67 -11.14
N PHE A 94 -11.53 -3.40 -9.84
CA PHE A 94 -12.67 -3.90 -9.08
C PHE A 94 -13.88 -3.20 -9.68
N SER A 95 -14.36 -3.72 -10.81
CA SER A 95 -15.73 -3.52 -11.28
C SER A 95 -16.59 -4.30 -10.30
N GLY A 96 -16.76 -3.74 -9.11
CA GLY A 96 -17.74 -4.15 -8.10
C GLY A 96 -19.16 -3.78 -8.52
N ASP A 97 -19.44 -3.81 -9.83
CA ASP A 97 -20.79 -3.82 -10.36
C ASP A 97 -21.05 -5.25 -10.85
N PRO A 98 -21.85 -6.07 -10.14
CA PRO A 98 -22.49 -7.18 -10.82
C PRO A 98 -23.34 -6.56 -11.94
N ASP A 99 -22.94 -6.77 -13.19
CA ASP A 99 -23.74 -6.43 -14.36
C ASP A 99 -25.17 -6.97 -14.16
N PRO A 100 -26.21 -6.12 -14.03
CA PRO A 100 -27.57 -6.59 -13.82
C PRO A 100 -28.21 -7.16 -15.10
N ASP A 101 -27.49 -7.24 -16.22
CA ASP A 101 -28.01 -7.65 -17.54
C ASP A 101 -27.32 -8.91 -18.09
N SER A 102 -26.85 -9.80 -17.22
CA SER A 102 -26.65 -11.20 -17.60
C SER A 102 -27.98 -11.95 -17.68
N ARG A 103 -28.91 -11.45 -18.52
CA ARG A 103 -29.99 -12.29 -19.07
C ARG A 103 -29.48 -12.93 -20.34
N THR A 104 -28.83 -14.08 -20.16
CA THR A 104 -28.85 -15.13 -21.18
C THR A 104 -30.19 -15.87 -21.10
N ASN A 105 -30.70 -16.32 -22.26
CA ASN A 105 -31.97 -17.01 -22.61
C ASN A 105 -33.02 -16.07 -23.21
N GLU A 106 -33.54 -16.26 -24.42
CA GLU A 106 -33.57 -17.39 -25.37
C GLU A 106 -33.81 -16.85 -26.79
#